data_AF-A0A9N8WGJ1-F1
#
_entry.id   AF-A0A9N8WGJ1-F1
#
_cell.length_a   1.000
_cell.length_b   1.000
_cell.length_c   1.000
_cell.angle_alpha   90.00
_cell.angle_beta   90.00
_cell.angle_gamma   90.00
#
_symmetry.space_group_name_H-M   'P 1'
#
loop_
_entity.id
_entity.type
_entity.pdbx_description
1 polymer ?
#
loop_
_entity_poly.entity_id
_entity_poly.type
_entity_poly.pdbx_seq_one_letter_code
_entity_poly.pdbx_strand_id
1 'polypeptide(L)'
;MAKFIATSSSLSLKVSPSSFFCYNSIIFFWICCCLVFGSGGEAKIKATTDTSDVGVTLHGQSTFYHQTGTLGSCGKFSRDRDMNGPQYDQHNPCGRCVKIVGPRGSAKVRIVDRCADCPWGNIDLSPVAFSKIANTEQGRVPVTWGYVKC
;
A
#
# COMPACT_ATOMS: atom_id res chain seq x y z
N MET A 1 -28.45 -5.96 -26.67
CA MET A 1 -27.52 -6.70 -25.79
C MET A 1 -26.21 -5.92 -25.75
N ALA A 2 -25.89 -5.35 -24.60
CA ALA A 2 -24.80 -4.39 -24.44
C ALA A 2 -23.44 -5.06 -24.59
N LYS A 3 -22.58 -4.49 -25.45
CA LYS A 3 -21.12 -4.68 -25.41
C LYS A 3 -20.52 -3.35 -24.97
N PHE A 4 -20.07 -3.29 -23.72
CA PHE A 4 -19.29 -2.17 -23.22
C PHE A 4 -17.86 -2.28 -23.77
N ILE A 5 -17.42 -1.19 -24.39
CA ILE A 5 -16.09 -0.96 -24.96
C ILE A 5 -15.21 -0.39 -23.84
N ALA A 6 -13.98 -0.89 -23.70
CA ALA A 6 -12.93 -0.21 -22.96
C ALA A 6 -11.62 -0.27 -23.76
N THR A 7 -11.51 0.64 -24.73
CA THR A 7 -10.24 0.96 -25.40
C THR A 7 -9.55 2.06 -24.60
N SER A 8 -8.29 1.81 -24.24
CA SER A 8 -7.42 2.72 -23.50
C SER A 8 -7.36 4.11 -24.14
N SER A 9 -7.73 5.14 -23.40
CA SER A 9 -7.52 6.53 -23.79
C SER A 9 -6.55 7.16 -22.79
N SER A 10 -5.35 7.47 -23.29
CA SER A 10 -4.39 8.36 -22.65
C SER A 10 -5.07 9.68 -22.33
N LEU A 11 -5.19 10.02 -21.05
CA LEU A 11 -5.64 11.33 -20.60
C LEU A 11 -4.41 12.16 -20.22
N SER A 12 -3.94 12.95 -21.18
CA SER A 12 -2.98 14.02 -20.93
C SER A 12 -3.73 15.36 -20.90
N LEU A 13 -3.24 16.26 -20.03
CA LEU A 13 -3.45 17.72 -19.97
C LEU A 13 -4.72 18.18 -19.22
N LYS A 14 -4.75 19.28 -18.45
CA LYS A 14 -3.92 20.50 -18.37
C LYS A 14 -4.12 21.09 -16.96
N VAL A 15 -3.07 21.44 -16.24
CA VAL A 15 -3.18 22.44 -15.17
C VAL A 15 -2.83 23.79 -15.79
N SER A 16 -3.81 24.68 -15.82
CA SER A 16 -3.73 26.04 -16.35
C SER A 16 -3.14 26.97 -15.29
N PRO A 17 -2.06 27.73 -15.58
CA PRO A 17 -1.79 28.98 -14.90
C PRO A 17 -2.34 30.12 -15.76
N SER A 18 -3.34 30.77 -15.20
CA SER A 18 -3.89 32.06 -15.57
C SER A 18 -2.80 33.10 -15.92
N SER A 19 -2.91 33.62 -17.13
CA SER A 19 -2.83 35.05 -17.48
C SER A 19 -1.70 35.89 -16.86
N PHE A 20 -0.62 36.10 -17.60
CA PHE A 20 0.12 37.36 -17.57
C PHE A 20 0.37 37.87 -18.99
N PHE A 21 -0.35 38.94 -19.32
CA PHE A 21 -0.09 39.83 -20.43
C PHE A 21 1.32 40.42 -20.31
N CYS A 22 2.08 40.43 -21.40
CA CYS A 22 3.05 41.49 -21.70
C CYS A 22 3.29 41.52 -23.22
N TYR A 23 2.40 42.27 -23.86
CA TYR A 23 2.65 43.21 -24.95
C TYR A 23 3.99 43.10 -25.74
N ASN A 24 3.85 42.61 -26.97
CA ASN A 24 4.16 43.29 -28.23
C ASN A 24 5.61 43.75 -28.58
N SER A 25 5.96 43.48 -29.84
CA SER A 25 7.10 43.96 -30.64
C SER A 25 8.50 43.35 -30.42
N ILE A 26 8.74 42.25 -31.15
CA ILE A 26 9.75 42.12 -32.22
C ILE A 26 11.08 42.89 -32.04
N ILE A 27 12.18 42.11 -31.99
CA ILE A 27 13.63 42.43 -32.16
C ILE A 27 14.45 42.54 -30.86
N PHE A 28 15.68 42.02 -30.95
CA PHE A 28 16.77 41.87 -29.96
C PHE A 28 16.71 40.54 -29.19
N PHE A 29 16.92 39.38 -29.82
CA PHE A 29 18.20 38.93 -30.38
C PHE A 29 19.42 39.45 -29.61
N TRP A 30 19.96 38.54 -28.79
CA TRP A 30 21.34 38.53 -28.32
C TRP A 30 21.73 39.54 -27.22
N ILE A 31 22.43 39.00 -26.22
CA ILE A 31 23.28 39.68 -25.22
C ILE A 31 22.60 40.04 -23.90
N CYS A 32 22.68 39.10 -22.96
CA CYS A 32 23.24 39.25 -21.59
C CYS A 32 22.89 37.98 -20.80
N CYS A 33 23.54 36.84 -21.03
CA CYS A 33 24.80 36.48 -20.37
C CYS A 33 24.90 36.97 -18.90
N CYS A 34 24.58 36.07 -17.97
CA CYS A 34 25.43 35.71 -16.82
C CYS A 34 25.35 36.40 -15.44
N LEU A 35 24.46 37.32 -15.06
CA LEU A 35 24.62 37.95 -13.72
C LEU A 35 23.34 38.16 -12.88
N VAL A 36 22.62 37.07 -12.54
CA VAL A 36 21.97 36.99 -11.22
C VAL A 36 22.11 35.57 -10.67
N PHE A 37 23.18 35.36 -9.90
CA PHE A 37 23.37 34.23 -9.00
C PHE A 37 22.31 34.29 -7.89
N GLY A 38 21.35 33.37 -7.91
CA GLY A 38 20.46 33.05 -6.79
C GLY A 38 20.54 31.56 -6.51
N SER A 39 21.36 31.18 -5.54
CA SER A 39 21.53 29.82 -5.05
C SER A 39 20.26 29.34 -4.33
N GLY A 40 19.38 28.63 -5.03
CA GLY A 40 18.31 27.82 -4.44
C GLY A 40 18.52 26.39 -4.88
N GLY A 41 19.10 25.57 -3.99
CA GLY A 41 19.62 24.25 -4.30
C GLY A 41 18.63 23.32 -5.00
N GLU A 42 19.14 22.55 -5.94
CA GLU A 42 18.50 21.33 -6.42
C GLU A 42 18.29 20.41 -5.23
N ALA A 43 17.07 20.33 -4.71
CA ALA A 43 16.67 19.20 -3.91
C ALA A 43 16.71 17.97 -4.84
N LYS A 44 17.83 17.23 -4.81
CA LYS A 44 17.87 15.87 -5.33
C LYS A 44 16.81 15.07 -4.58
N ILE A 45 15.64 14.88 -5.19
CA ILE A 45 14.74 13.80 -4.77
C ILE A 45 15.49 12.51 -5.08
N LYS A 46 16.16 11.97 -4.07
CA LYS A 46 16.61 10.59 -4.08
C LYS A 46 15.34 9.75 -4.08
N ALA A 47 14.91 9.32 -5.26
CA ALA A 47 14.03 8.17 -5.38
C ALA A 47 14.78 6.98 -4.78
N THR A 48 14.59 6.75 -3.48
CA THR A 48 14.81 5.42 -2.91
C THR A 48 13.70 4.56 -3.49
N THR A 49 13.94 4.05 -4.69
CA THR A 49 13.25 2.87 -5.19
C THR A 49 13.88 1.69 -4.46
N ASP A 50 13.48 1.51 -3.19
CA ASP A 50 13.53 0.20 -2.57
C ASP A 50 12.38 -0.58 -3.19
N THR A 51 12.64 -1.21 -4.33
CA THR A 51 11.68 -1.96 -5.14
C THR A 51 11.26 -3.28 -4.48
N SER A 52 11.04 -3.25 -3.16
CA SER A 52 10.43 -4.28 -2.34
C SER A 52 9.25 -3.76 -1.49
N ASP A 53 9.00 -2.44 -1.52
CA ASP A 53 7.93 -1.71 -0.84
C ASP A 53 6.97 -1.07 -1.87
N VAL A 54 6.28 -1.90 -2.65
CA VAL A 54 5.08 -1.39 -3.33
C VAL A 54 4.04 -1.21 -2.23
N GLY A 55 3.93 0.03 -1.71
CA GLY A 55 3.00 0.47 -0.67
C GLY A 55 1.52 0.39 -1.06
N VAL A 56 1.10 -0.74 -1.64
CA VAL A 56 -0.30 -1.07 -1.85
C VAL A 56 -0.90 -1.39 -0.50
N THR A 57 -1.56 -0.38 0.05
CA THR A 57 -2.38 -0.51 1.24
C THR A 57 -3.70 -1.14 0.83
N LEU A 58 -3.97 -2.32 1.36
CA LEU A 58 -5.20 -3.07 1.19
C LEU A 58 -6.15 -2.77 2.34
N HIS A 59 -7.44 -2.77 2.04
CA HIS A 59 -8.50 -2.57 3.00
C HIS A 59 -9.23 -3.88 3.24
N GLY A 60 -9.60 -4.13 4.49
CA GLY A 60 -10.41 -5.30 4.83
C GLY A 60 -10.85 -5.30 6.27
N GLN A 61 -11.23 -6.47 6.74
CA GLN A 61 -11.58 -6.71 8.13
C GLN A 61 -10.55 -7.63 8.76
N SER A 62 -10.27 -7.39 10.04
CA SER A 62 -9.51 -8.31 10.86
C SER A 62 -10.37 -8.93 11.92
N THR A 63 -10.19 -10.24 12.12
CA THR A 63 -10.69 -11.03 13.24
C THR A 63 -9.50 -11.66 13.96
N PHE A 64 -9.80 -12.43 15.01
CA PHE A 64 -8.80 -13.29 15.61
C PHE A 64 -9.33 -14.69 15.86
N TYR A 65 -8.44 -15.66 15.85
CA TYR A 65 -8.77 -17.04 16.20
C TYR A 65 -7.64 -17.68 17.01
N HIS A 66 -8.01 -18.52 17.98
CA HIS A 66 -7.07 -19.34 18.72
C HIS A 66 -6.81 -20.65 17.96
N GLN A 67 -5.74 -20.74 17.17
CA GLN A 67 -5.35 -22.06 16.66
C GLN A 67 -4.59 -22.86 17.73
N THR A 68 -5.03 -24.11 17.93
CA THR A 68 -4.35 -25.10 18.77
C THR A 68 -3.27 -25.83 17.98
N GLY A 69 -2.12 -25.18 17.79
CA GLY A 69 -0.83 -25.84 17.53
C GLY A 69 -0.73 -26.76 16.31
N THR A 70 -1.51 -26.52 15.26
CA THR A 70 -1.44 -27.30 14.01
C THR A 70 -0.36 -26.73 13.08
N LEU A 71 0.13 -27.54 12.14
CA LEU A 71 0.92 -27.05 11.02
C LEU A 71 0.05 -26.10 10.18
N GLY A 72 0.49 -24.86 10.02
CA GLY A 72 -0.11 -23.91 9.08
C GLY A 72 0.21 -24.28 7.64
N SER A 73 -0.50 -23.66 6.71
CA SER A 73 -0.38 -23.90 5.25
C SER A 73 1.03 -23.62 4.70
N CYS A 74 1.88 -22.89 5.44
CA CYS A 74 3.29 -22.70 5.12
C CYS A 74 4.23 -23.78 5.67
N GLY A 75 3.70 -24.90 6.19
CA GLY A 75 4.49 -26.01 6.72
C GLY A 75 5.21 -25.71 8.04
N LYS A 76 4.83 -24.63 8.73
CA LYS A 76 5.36 -24.22 10.04
C LYS A 76 4.26 -24.33 11.09
N PHE A 77 4.63 -24.72 12.30
CA PHE A 77 3.72 -24.62 13.44
C PHE A 77 3.34 -23.15 13.64
N SER A 78 2.04 -22.89 13.57
CA SER A 78 1.46 -21.55 13.73
C SER A 78 0.32 -21.62 14.76
N ARG A 79 0.08 -20.51 15.43
CA ARG A 79 -1.14 -20.29 16.23
C ARG A 79 -2.06 -19.26 15.57
N ASP A 80 -1.76 -18.88 14.32
CA ASP A 80 -2.25 -17.71 13.62
C ASP A 80 -2.78 -18.11 12.22
N ARG A 81 -3.90 -17.53 11.77
CA ARG A 81 -4.55 -17.74 10.45
C ARG A 81 -4.39 -16.54 9.52
N ASP A 82 -3.18 -16.20 9.11
CA ASP A 82 -2.91 -14.83 8.67
C ASP A 82 -3.70 -14.36 7.44
N MET A 83 -3.57 -15.01 6.27
CA MET A 83 -3.99 -14.43 4.99
C MET A 83 -5.22 -15.11 4.39
N ASN A 84 -6.13 -14.36 3.78
CA ASN A 84 -7.28 -14.93 3.07
C ASN A 84 -6.86 -15.81 1.88
N GLY A 85 -7.67 -16.85 1.63
CA GLY A 85 -7.44 -17.88 0.61
C GLY A 85 -7.14 -17.32 -0.77
N PRO A 86 -7.99 -16.44 -1.33
CA PRO A 86 -7.75 -15.88 -2.66
C PRO A 86 -6.39 -15.16 -2.81
N GLN A 87 -6.00 -14.34 -1.82
CA GLN A 87 -4.71 -13.63 -1.87
C GLN A 87 -3.53 -14.58 -1.61
N TYR A 88 -3.73 -15.56 -0.74
CA TYR A 88 -2.74 -16.59 -0.44
C TYR A 88 -2.43 -17.44 -1.67
N ASP A 89 -3.47 -17.95 -2.35
CA ASP A 89 -3.34 -18.87 -3.49
C ASP A 89 -2.69 -18.21 -4.70
N GLN A 90 -2.93 -16.91 -4.89
CA GLN A 90 -2.36 -16.14 -5.99
C GLN A 90 -0.89 -15.77 -5.78
N HIS A 91 -0.45 -15.55 -4.53
CA HIS A 91 0.84 -14.90 -4.26
C HIS A 91 1.83 -15.75 -3.46
N ASN A 92 1.43 -16.95 -3.01
CA ASN A 92 2.21 -17.83 -2.13
C ASN A 92 3.01 -17.05 -1.06
N PRO A 93 2.34 -16.32 -0.15
CA PRO A 93 2.97 -15.29 0.67
C PRO A 93 3.74 -15.83 1.88
N CYS A 94 4.02 -17.12 1.95
CA CYS A 94 4.68 -17.76 3.08
C CYS A 94 6.00 -17.09 3.46
N GLY A 95 6.12 -16.69 4.72
CA GLY A 95 7.32 -16.04 5.24
C GLY A 95 7.41 -14.54 4.98
N ARG A 96 6.49 -13.95 4.21
CA ARG A 96 6.39 -12.49 4.05
C ARG A 96 5.80 -11.85 5.29
N CYS A 97 6.15 -10.59 5.54
CA CYS A 97 5.59 -9.80 6.63
C CYS A 97 4.59 -8.79 6.09
N VAL A 98 3.58 -8.50 6.90
CA VAL A 98 2.61 -7.44 6.66
C VAL A 98 2.50 -6.55 7.88
N LYS A 99 2.33 -5.25 7.65
CA LYS A 99 1.95 -4.29 8.68
C LYS A 99 0.45 -4.05 8.57
N ILE A 100 -0.25 -4.24 9.68
CA ILE A 100 -1.68 -4.03 9.82
C ILE A 100 -1.91 -2.84 10.72
N VAL A 101 -2.83 -1.97 10.34
CA VAL A 101 -3.26 -0.80 11.11
C VAL A 101 -4.75 -0.97 11.41
N GLY A 102 -5.07 -0.92 12.69
CA GLY A 102 -6.45 -0.95 13.19
C GLY A 102 -6.74 0.22 14.13
N PRO A 103 -7.92 0.24 14.77
CA PRO A 103 -8.40 1.38 15.55
C PRO A 103 -7.51 1.80 16.73
N ARG A 104 -6.77 0.86 17.34
CA ARG A 104 -5.93 1.11 18.52
C ARG A 104 -4.45 1.26 18.21
N GLY A 105 -4.00 0.86 17.01
CA GLY A 105 -2.58 0.80 16.72
C GLY A 105 -2.23 -0.04 15.51
N SER A 106 -1.00 -0.51 15.45
CA SER A 106 -0.51 -1.33 14.35
C SER A 106 0.26 -2.56 14.84
N ALA A 107 0.23 -3.61 14.03
CA ALA A 107 0.96 -4.85 14.28
C ALA A 107 1.72 -5.27 13.02
N LYS A 108 2.94 -5.76 13.18
CA LYS A 108 3.68 -6.45 12.13
C LYS A 108 3.58 -7.95 12.38
N VAL A 109 3.06 -8.69 11.42
CA VAL A 109 2.89 -10.15 11.49
C VAL A 109 3.54 -10.80 10.28
N ARG A 110 3.94 -12.07 10.45
CA ARG A 110 4.49 -12.89 9.37
C ARG A 110 3.43 -13.88 8.93
N ILE A 111 3.20 -13.97 7.62
CA ILE A 111 2.22 -14.89 7.05
C ILE A 111 2.76 -16.31 7.14
N VAL A 112 2.03 -17.16 7.86
CA VAL A 112 2.36 -18.55 8.15
C VAL A 112 1.18 -19.50 7.90
N ASP A 113 -0.03 -18.98 7.70
CA ASP A 113 -1.20 -19.81 7.37
C ASP A 113 -2.20 -19.13 6.41
N ARG A 114 -3.08 -19.96 5.84
CA ARG A 114 -4.15 -19.62 4.91
C ARG A 114 -5.50 -19.74 5.60
N CYS A 115 -6.29 -18.67 5.55
CA CYS A 115 -7.71 -18.69 5.89
C CYS A 115 -8.55 -18.92 4.62
N ALA A 116 -8.93 -20.17 4.34
CA ALA A 116 -9.67 -20.55 3.14
C ALA A 116 -11.00 -19.79 2.95
N ASP A 117 -11.72 -19.59 4.05
CA ASP A 117 -13.07 -19.00 4.04
C ASP A 117 -13.07 -17.48 4.23
N CYS A 118 -11.88 -16.87 4.39
CA CYS A 118 -11.79 -15.43 4.55
C CYS A 118 -12.04 -14.72 3.21
N PRO A 119 -12.91 -13.69 3.17
CA PRO A 119 -13.07 -12.83 2.01
C PRO A 119 -11.76 -12.14 1.59
N TRP A 120 -11.72 -11.72 0.33
CA TRP A 120 -10.62 -10.90 -0.19
C TRP A 120 -10.37 -9.66 0.69
N GLY A 121 -9.11 -9.36 0.98
CA GLY A 121 -8.70 -8.24 1.81
C GLY A 121 -8.73 -8.50 3.32
N ASN A 122 -9.39 -9.57 3.78
CA ASN A 122 -9.42 -9.89 5.22
C ASN A 122 -8.14 -10.56 5.70
N ILE A 123 -7.81 -10.32 6.96
CA ILE A 123 -6.63 -10.86 7.63
C ILE A 123 -7.02 -11.38 9.03
N ASP A 124 -6.75 -12.64 9.34
CA ASP A 124 -7.17 -13.25 10.61
C ASP A 124 -5.95 -13.45 11.51
N LEU A 125 -5.95 -12.80 12.67
CA LEU A 125 -4.76 -12.64 13.50
C LEU A 125 -4.75 -13.61 14.67
N SER A 126 -3.58 -13.82 15.29
CA SER A 126 -3.57 -14.34 16.65
C SER A 126 -4.22 -13.33 17.61
N PRO A 127 -4.79 -13.81 18.73
CA PRO A 127 -5.31 -12.94 19.79
C PRO A 127 -4.26 -11.93 20.28
N VAL A 128 -2.99 -12.34 20.34
CA VAL A 128 -1.87 -11.47 20.74
C VAL A 128 -1.66 -10.35 19.72
N ALA A 129 -1.67 -10.64 18.42
CA ALA A 129 -1.56 -9.62 17.38
C ALA A 129 -2.80 -8.72 17.31
N PHE A 130 -4.00 -9.30 17.43
CA PHE A 130 -5.27 -8.56 17.41
C PHE A 130 -5.36 -7.55 18.57
N SER A 131 -4.92 -7.94 19.77
CA SER A 131 -4.93 -7.05 20.95
C SER A 131 -4.10 -5.77 20.77
N LYS A 132 -3.15 -5.76 19.82
CA LYS A 132 -2.34 -4.58 19.49
C LYS A 132 -3.07 -3.60 18.57
N ILE A 133 -4.08 -4.06 17.83
CA ILE A 133 -4.79 -3.25 16.84
C ILE A 133 -6.23 -2.94 17.26
N ALA A 134 -6.84 -3.72 18.15
CA ALA A 134 -8.23 -3.58 18.58
C ALA A 134 -8.48 -4.20 19.97
N ASN A 135 -9.60 -3.86 20.61
CA ASN A 135 -10.05 -4.58 21.80
C ASN A 135 -10.67 -5.92 21.36
N THR A 136 -10.28 -7.02 22.00
CA THR A 136 -10.78 -8.37 21.68
C THR A 136 -12.30 -8.49 21.79
N GLU A 137 -12.94 -7.68 22.64
CA GLU A 137 -14.41 -7.59 22.76
C GLU A 137 -15.09 -7.14 21.47
N GLN A 138 -14.40 -6.43 20.59
CA GLN A 138 -14.96 -5.99 19.31
C GLN A 138 -15.12 -7.16 18.32
N GLY A 139 -14.33 -8.24 18.47
CA GLY A 139 -14.39 -9.46 17.65
C GLY A 139 -13.94 -9.30 16.19
N ARG A 140 -14.35 -8.22 15.53
CA ARG A 140 -14.04 -7.86 14.15
C ARG A 140 -13.88 -6.35 14.03
N VAL A 141 -12.81 -5.91 13.36
CA VAL A 141 -12.58 -4.48 13.12
C VAL A 141 -12.14 -4.20 11.68
N PRO A 142 -12.47 -3.03 11.12
CA PRO A 142 -11.89 -2.58 9.87
C PRO A 142 -10.38 -2.33 10.05
N VAL A 143 -9.59 -2.77 9.08
CA VAL A 143 -8.14 -2.59 9.08
C VAL A 143 -7.65 -2.19 7.70
N THR A 144 -6.47 -1.59 7.69
CA THR A 144 -5.65 -1.49 6.49
C THR A 144 -4.36 -2.27 6.68
N TRP A 145 -3.83 -2.87 5.62
CA TRP A 145 -2.59 -3.61 5.71
C TRP A 145 -1.81 -3.61 4.40
N GLY A 146 -0.50 -3.81 4.50
CA GLY A 146 0.38 -3.89 3.33
C GLY A 146 1.59 -4.75 3.63
N TYR A 147 2.23 -5.26 2.57
CA TYR A 147 3.47 -6.01 2.69
C TYR A 147 4.61 -5.10 3.15
N VAL A 148 5.41 -5.60 4.08
CA VAL A 148 6.61 -4.92 4.58
C VAL A 148 7.76 -5.90 4.66
N LYS A 149 9.00 -5.39 4.71
CA LYS A 149 10.14 -6.22 5.05
C LYS A 149 9.93 -6.85 6.41
N CYS A 150 10.17 -8.16 6.49
CA CYS A 150 10.52 -8.81 7.75
C CYS A 150 11.86 -8.23 8.21
#